data_AF-A0A8J6XZJ7-F1
#
_entry.id   AF-A0A8J6XZJ7-F1
#
_cell.length_a   1.000
_cell.length_b   1.000
_cell.length_c   1.000
_cell.angle_alpha   90.00
_cell.angle_beta   90.00
_cell.angle_gamma   90.00
#
_symmetry.space_group_name_H-M   'P 1'
#
loop_
_entity.id
_entity.type
_entity.pdbx_description
1 polymer ?
#
loop_
_entity_poly.entity_id
_entity_poly.type
_entity_poly.pdbx_seq_one_letter_code
_entity_poly.pdbx_strand_id
1 'polypeptide(L)'
;NQANVAPSWADAYVADLVEDPTYVGGPNGELGVLLPIRLRAECQMCHGSAEEIDEGIQAALAEHYPNDQAKGFTEGDLRGWFWVQAPPGEPEPAETEM
;
A
#
# COMPACT_ATOMS: atom_id res chain seq x y z
N ASN A 1 -10.81 5.74 -0.95
CA ASN A 1 -10.24 6.79 -0.08
C ASN A 1 -9.09 7.47 -0.81
N GLN A 2 -9.22 8.75 -1.17
CA GLN A 2 -8.19 9.49 -1.91
C GLN A 2 -6.90 9.71 -1.08
N ALA A 3 -6.99 9.64 0.25
CA ALA A 3 -5.81 9.71 1.11
C ALA A 3 -4.89 8.48 1.01
N ASN A 4 -5.34 7.40 0.36
CA ASN A 4 -4.54 6.18 0.16
C ASN A 4 -3.82 6.17 -1.20
N VAL A 5 -3.76 7.29 -1.91
CA VAL A 5 -2.97 7.41 -3.14
C VAL A 5 -1.49 7.48 -2.77
N ALA A 6 -0.67 6.68 -3.43
CA ALA A 6 0.77 6.65 -3.21
C ALA A 6 1.44 7.97 -3.69
N PRO A 7 2.60 8.36 -3.14
CA PRO A 7 3.36 9.48 -3.65
C PRO A 7 3.89 9.15 -5.05
N SER A 8 4.14 10.18 -5.85
CA SER A 8 4.46 10.03 -7.28
C SER A 8 5.75 9.24 -7.57
N TRP A 9 6.71 9.20 -6.63
CA TRP A 9 7.89 8.35 -6.81
C TRP A 9 7.55 6.85 -6.86
N ALA A 10 6.40 6.45 -6.30
CA ALA A 10 5.93 5.08 -6.28
C ALA A 10 5.12 4.70 -7.54
N ASP A 11 4.79 5.66 -8.41
CA ASP A 11 3.83 5.46 -9.51
C ASP A 11 4.20 4.30 -10.43
N ALA A 12 5.48 4.19 -10.80
CA ALA A 12 5.96 3.10 -11.67
C ALA A 12 5.79 1.72 -11.01
N TYR A 13 6.14 1.60 -9.73
CA TYR A 13 6.04 0.34 -8.98
C TYR A 13 4.59 -0.09 -8.77
N VAL A 14 3.70 0.88 -8.55
CA VAL A 14 2.26 0.65 -8.43
C VAL A 14 1.67 0.23 -9.79
N ALA A 15 2.05 0.92 -10.87
CA ALA A 15 1.58 0.61 -12.22
C ALA A 15 2.00 -0.80 -12.68
N ASP A 16 3.23 -1.19 -12.33
CA ASP A 16 3.80 -2.51 -12.67
C ASP A 16 3.40 -3.61 -11.67
N LEU A 17 2.58 -3.29 -10.66
CA LEU A 17 2.14 -4.20 -9.60
C LEU A 17 3.33 -4.91 -8.91
N VAL A 18 4.41 -4.20 -8.59
CA VAL A 18 5.61 -4.80 -7.99
C VAL A 18 5.28 -5.44 -6.64
N GLU A 19 5.52 -6.75 -6.52
CA GLU A 19 5.08 -7.55 -5.38
C GLU A 19 6.19 -7.85 -4.35
N ASP A 20 7.40 -7.31 -4.56
CA ASP A 20 8.53 -7.42 -3.64
C ASP A 20 8.75 -6.10 -2.86
N PRO A 21 9.23 -6.17 -1.60
CA PRO A 21 9.67 -4.98 -0.86
C PRO A 21 10.66 -4.16 -1.68
N THR A 22 10.33 -2.88 -1.89
CA THR A 22 11.11 -1.98 -2.73
C THR A 22 11.65 -0.83 -1.89
N TYR A 23 12.94 -0.51 -2.09
CA TYR A 23 13.63 0.57 -1.41
C TYR A 23 14.22 1.51 -2.46
N VAL A 24 13.97 2.80 -2.33
CA VAL A 24 14.34 3.82 -3.30
C VAL A 24 15.13 4.91 -2.59
N GLY A 25 16.35 5.18 -3.06
CA GLY A 25 17.13 6.35 -2.64
C GLY A 25 16.72 7.58 -3.44
N GLY A 26 16.45 8.68 -2.75
CA GLY A 26 16.24 10.00 -3.34
C GLY A 26 17.55 10.69 -3.71
N PRO A 27 17.49 11.70 -4.60
CA PRO A 27 18.69 12.38 -5.11
C PRO A 27 19.49 13.13 -4.04
N ASN A 28 18.90 13.45 -2.89
CA ASN A 28 19.57 14.13 -1.78
C ASN A 28 19.71 13.23 -0.54
N GLY A 29 19.56 11.91 -0.70
CA GLY A 29 19.67 10.94 0.39
C GLY A 29 18.35 10.60 1.07
N GLU A 30 17.20 11.05 0.54
CA GLU A 30 15.88 10.64 1.03
C GLU A 30 15.67 9.13 0.88
N LEU A 31 14.76 8.56 1.67
CA LEU A 31 14.37 7.15 1.56
C LEU A 31 12.90 7.02 1.22
N GLY A 32 12.59 6.29 0.16
CA GLY A 32 11.28 5.72 -0.14
C GLY A 32 11.26 4.22 0.12
N VAL A 33 10.21 3.72 0.77
CA VAL A 33 9.96 2.28 0.93
C VAL A 33 8.56 1.95 0.46
N LEU A 34 8.42 0.88 -0.31
CA LEU A 34 7.13 0.34 -0.73
C LEU A 34 7.03 -1.13 -0.28
N LEU A 35 6.02 -1.44 0.52
CA LEU A 35 5.81 -2.76 1.11
C LEU A 35 4.46 -3.33 0.65
N PRO A 36 4.44 -4.43 -0.11
CA PRO A 36 3.21 -5.00 -0.67
C PRO A 36 2.29 -5.56 0.42
N ILE A 37 0.97 -5.39 0.21
CA ILE A 37 -0.09 -5.90 1.08
C ILE A 37 -0.82 -6.99 0.32
N ARG A 38 -0.68 -8.23 0.76
CA ARG A 38 -1.48 -9.37 0.28
C ARG A 38 -2.67 -9.62 1.19
N LEU A 39 -3.81 -9.97 0.61
CA LEU A 39 -4.99 -10.32 1.38
C LEU A 39 -4.89 -11.72 1.96
N ARG A 40 -5.46 -11.88 3.16
CA ARG A 40 -5.78 -13.18 3.77
C ARG A 40 -7.28 -13.44 3.70
N ALA A 41 -7.69 -14.66 4.00
CA ALA A 41 -9.10 -15.07 4.02
C ALA A 41 -10.02 -14.05 4.73
N GLU A 42 -9.63 -13.53 5.89
CA GLU A 42 -10.48 -12.63 6.68
C GLU A 42 -10.69 -11.26 6.01
N CYS A 43 -9.80 -10.85 5.12
CA CYS A 43 -9.92 -9.58 4.40
C CYS A 43 -11.10 -9.61 3.41
N GLN A 44 -11.49 -10.79 2.93
CA GLN A 44 -12.53 -10.95 1.93
C GLN A 44 -13.94 -10.65 2.45
N MET A 45 -14.13 -10.60 3.77
CA MET A 45 -15.43 -10.21 4.37
C MET A 45 -15.92 -8.84 3.90
N CYS A 46 -15.00 -7.92 3.53
CA CYS A 46 -15.33 -6.59 2.99
C CYS A 46 -14.70 -6.32 1.62
N HIS A 47 -13.62 -7.03 1.25
CA HIS A 47 -12.86 -6.81 0.02
C HIS A 47 -13.00 -7.96 -1.00
N GLY A 48 -13.81 -8.98 -0.68
CA GLY A 48 -14.08 -10.15 -1.52
C GLY A 48 -14.95 -9.85 -2.73
N SER A 49 -15.42 -10.89 -3.43
CA SER A 49 -16.40 -10.71 -4.50
C SER A 49 -17.71 -10.10 -3.97
N ALA A 50 -18.45 -9.42 -4.83
CA ALA A 50 -19.70 -8.77 -4.41
C ALA A 50 -20.74 -9.78 -3.95
N GLU A 51 -20.70 -11.02 -4.46
CA GLU A 51 -21.59 -12.09 -4.03
C GLU A 51 -21.22 -12.69 -2.65
N GLU A 52 -19.98 -12.55 -2.20
CA GLU A 52 -19.47 -13.13 -0.95
C GLU A 52 -19.53 -12.18 0.25
N ILE A 53 -19.67 -10.88 0.02
CA ILE A 53 -19.79 -9.87 1.06
C ILE A 53 -21.23 -9.87 1.61
N ASP A 54 -21.40 -9.92 2.92
CA ASP A 54 -22.72 -9.89 3.57
C ASP A 54 -23.53 -8.61 3.21
N GLU A 55 -24.85 -8.75 3.04
CA GLU A 55 -25.73 -7.65 2.62
C GLU A 55 -25.64 -6.42 3.53
N GLY A 56 -25.50 -6.62 4.85
CA GLY A 56 -25.36 -5.52 5.80
C GLY A 56 -24.04 -4.75 5.62
N ILE A 57 -22.97 -5.47 5.28
CA ILE A 57 -21.67 -4.88 4.96
C ILE A 57 -21.74 -4.16 3.61
N GLN A 58 -22.39 -4.74 2.59
CA GLN A 58 -22.58 -4.08 1.30
C GLN A 58 -23.32 -2.75 1.45
N ALA A 59 -24.39 -2.72 2.23
CA ALA A 59 -25.15 -1.51 2.51
C ALA A 59 -24.29 -0.43 3.20
N ALA A 60 -23.54 -0.81 4.23
CA ALA A 60 -22.63 0.10 4.94
C ALA A 60 -21.51 0.63 4.03
N LEU A 61 -20.93 -0.22 3.18
CA LEU A 61 -19.93 0.18 2.20
C LEU A 61 -20.49 1.16 1.16
N ALA A 62 -21.72 0.93 0.68
CA ALA A 62 -22.37 1.83 -0.28
C ALA A 62 -22.68 3.20 0.32
N GLU A 63 -23.08 3.25 1.59
CA GLU A 63 -23.36 4.51 2.31
C GLU A 63 -22.08 5.31 2.61
N HIS A 64 -21.07 4.67 3.18
CA HIS A 64 -19.87 5.37 3.67
C HIS A 64 -18.78 5.53 2.60
N TYR A 65 -18.76 4.66 1.59
CA TYR A 65 -17.75 4.64 0.53
C TYR A 65 -18.41 4.47 -0.85
N PRO A 66 -19.22 5.44 -1.31
CA PRO A 66 -20.01 5.32 -2.55
C PRO A 66 -19.15 5.15 -3.82
N ASN A 67 -17.87 5.54 -3.77
CA ASN A 67 -16.90 5.38 -4.85
C ASN A 67 -15.84 4.31 -4.51
N ASP A 68 -16.17 3.33 -3.67
CA ASP A 68 -15.24 2.29 -3.28
C ASP A 68 -14.88 1.38 -4.45
N GLN A 69 -13.58 1.20 -4.65
CA GLN A 69 -12.99 0.31 -5.65
C GLN A 69 -12.24 -0.85 -5.00
N ALA A 70 -12.23 -0.94 -3.67
CA ALA A 70 -11.45 -1.93 -2.92
C ALA A 70 -12.18 -3.28 -2.79
N LYS A 71 -12.76 -3.83 -3.85
CA LYS A 71 -13.56 -5.07 -3.79
C LYS A 71 -13.19 -5.99 -4.95
N GLY A 72 -13.64 -7.24 -4.89
CA GLY A 72 -13.41 -8.24 -5.92
C GLY A 72 -12.07 -8.97 -5.80
N PHE A 73 -11.41 -8.90 -4.65
CA PHE A 73 -10.16 -9.60 -4.38
C PHE A 73 -10.40 -11.02 -3.87
N THR A 74 -9.39 -11.87 -4.06
CA THR A 74 -9.29 -13.21 -3.51
C THR A 74 -8.09 -13.33 -2.57
N GLU A 75 -8.03 -14.43 -1.81
CA GLU A 75 -6.89 -14.69 -0.91
C GLU A 75 -5.57 -14.73 -1.69
N GLY A 76 -4.55 -14.04 -1.18
CA GLY A 76 -3.23 -13.93 -1.79
C GLY A 76 -3.06 -12.79 -2.79
N ASP A 77 -4.15 -12.19 -3.27
CA ASP A 77 -4.09 -11.07 -4.20
C ASP A 77 -3.35 -9.87 -3.59
N LEU A 78 -2.60 -9.17 -4.46
CA LEU A 78 -2.00 -7.90 -4.14
C LEU A 78 -3.08 -6.83 -4.03
N ARG A 79 -3.34 -6.36 -2.81
CA ARG A 79 -4.32 -5.31 -2.54
C ARG A 79 -3.76 -3.91 -2.80
N GLY A 80 -2.46 -3.73 -2.56
CA GLY A 80 -1.80 -2.43 -2.61
C GLY A 80 -0.50 -2.47 -1.82
N TRP A 81 -0.06 -1.31 -1.33
CA TRP A 81 1.20 -1.17 -0.60
C TRP A 81 1.06 -0.26 0.61
N PHE A 82 1.81 -0.56 1.66
CA PHE A 82 2.27 0.47 2.57
C PHE A 82 3.43 1.21 1.95
N TRP A 83 3.54 2.50 2.27
CA TRP A 83 4.63 3.36 1.85
C TRP A 83 5.32 4.04 3.03
N VAL A 84 6.61 4.30 2.91
CA VAL A 84 7.33 5.14 3.88
C VAL A 84 8.15 6.14 3.11
N GLN A 85 8.15 7.37 3.59
CA GLN A 85 9.06 8.41 3.13
C GLN A 85 9.78 8.97 4.34
N ALA A 86 11.10 8.98 4.27
CA ALA A 86 11.95 9.60 5.27
C ALA A 86 12.87 10.63 4.61
N PRO A 87 13.16 11.74 5.30
CA PRO A 87 14.20 12.67 4.87
C PRO A 87 15.57 11.98 4.86
N PRO A 88 16.61 12.65 4.35
CA PRO A 88 17.96 12.11 4.44
C PRO A 88 18.34 11.78 5.88
N GLY A 89 18.98 10.63 6.07
CA GLY A 89 19.51 10.25 7.37
C GLY A 89 20.55 11.25 7.85
N GLU A 90 20.71 11.39 9.17
CA GLU A 90 21.87 12.10 9.72
C GLU A 90 23.15 11.40 9.22
N PRO A 91 24.19 12.14 8.82
CA PRO A 91 25.46 11.52 8.47
C PRO A 91 25.95 10.73 9.68
N GLU A 92 26.32 9.46 9.48
CA GLU A 92 27.00 8.70 10.52
C GLU A 92 28.22 9.51 11.00
N PRO A 93 28.42 9.68 12.32
CA PRO A 93 29.60 10.38 12.81
C PRO A 93 30.83 9.66 12.27
N ALA A 94 31.71 10.42 11.62
CA ALA A 94 32.94 9.87 11.04
C ALA A 94 33.66 9.02 12.09
N GLU A 95 33.80 7.71 11.80
CA GLU A 95 34.60 6.82 12.61
C GLU A 95 36.00 7.44 12.70
N THR A 96 36.36 7.93 13.88
CA THR A 96 37.72 8.39 14.14
C THR A 96 38.58 7.13 14.19
N GLU A 97 39.27 6.85 13.08
CA GLU A 97 40.34 5.86 13.05
C GLU A 97 41.38 6.23 14.14
N MET A 98 41.62 5.29 15.07
CA MET A 98 42.68 5.37 16.08
C MET A 98 43.96 4.71 15.59
#